data_AF-A0A5P1EHR9-F1
#
_entry.id   AF-A0A5P1EHR9-F1
#
_cell.length_a   1.000
_cell.length_b   1.000
_cell.length_c   1.000
_cell.angle_alpha   90.00
_cell.angle_beta   90.00
_cell.angle_gamma   90.00
#
_symmetry.space_group_name_H-M   'P 1'
#
loop_
_entity.id
_entity.type
_entity.pdbx_description
1 polymer ?
#
loop_
_entity_poly.entity_id
_entity_poly.type
_entity_poly.pdbx_seq_one_letter_code
_entity_poly.pdbx_strand_id
1 'polypeptide(L)'
;MAKETEEDLLLKSFMAEVSEVGRDNEILRILSCFKLNPFEHLNSPFDSSTDDVKKQYRKLPLMVHPDKCKHPQAKEAFAALAKAQQLLLDPQEREYVLSQVNNAKEELRAKRKKQLKKDNASNINSLVDEDDFIFISSSDGVTYFMARLLF
;
A
#
# COMPACT_ATOMS: atom_id res chain seq x y z
N MET A 1 11.60 -50.34 -16.66
CA MET A 1 11.74 -48.89 -16.85
C MET A 1 10.50 -48.40 -17.57
N ALA A 2 9.66 -47.61 -16.91
CA ALA A 2 8.54 -46.96 -17.60
C ALA A 2 9.13 -45.99 -18.63
N LYS A 3 8.67 -46.04 -19.89
CA LYS A 3 8.96 -44.99 -20.86
C LYS A 3 8.17 -43.76 -20.41
N GLU A 4 8.87 -42.66 -20.10
CA GLU A 4 8.22 -41.35 -19.97
C GLU A 4 7.42 -41.09 -21.25
N THR A 5 6.13 -40.79 -21.09
CA THR A 5 5.25 -40.51 -22.22
C THR A 5 5.53 -39.10 -22.76
N GLU A 6 5.17 -38.84 -24.00
CA GLU A 6 5.28 -37.50 -24.61
C GLU A 6 4.48 -36.44 -23.81
N GLU A 7 3.38 -36.88 -23.19
CA GLU A 7 2.55 -36.07 -22.28
C GLU A 7 3.29 -35.71 -20.99
N ASP A 8 4.06 -36.64 -20.39
CA ASP A 8 4.87 -36.38 -19.18
C ASP A 8 5.97 -35.36 -19.47
N LEU A 9 6.61 -35.48 -20.64
CA LEU A 9 7.66 -34.55 -21.08
C LEU A 9 7.09 -33.15 -21.34
N LEU A 10 5.91 -33.08 -21.97
CA LEU A 10 5.20 -31.83 -22.21
C LEU A 10 4.81 -31.15 -20.88
N LEU A 11 4.27 -31.91 -19.93
CA LEU A 11 3.92 -31.39 -18.60
C LEU A 11 5.14 -30.87 -17.85
N LYS A 12 6.27 -31.59 -17.90
CA LYS A 12 7.52 -31.17 -17.26
C LYS A 12 8.06 -29.87 -17.87
N SER A 13 8.02 -29.74 -19.20
CA SER A 13 8.41 -28.51 -19.89
C SER A 13 7.50 -27.34 -19.50
N PHE A 14 6.19 -27.54 -19.51
CA PHE A 14 5.22 -26.52 -19.14
C PHE A 14 5.40 -26.05 -17.69
N MET A 15 5.57 -26.98 -16.73
CA MET A 15 5.84 -26.65 -15.33
C MET A 15 7.15 -25.86 -15.16
N ALA A 16 8.20 -26.22 -15.91
CA ALA A 16 9.46 -25.48 -15.89
C ALA A 16 9.28 -24.05 -16.42
N GLU A 17 8.54 -23.87 -17.51
CA GLU A 17 8.25 -22.55 -18.08
C GLU A 17 7.42 -21.67 -17.14
N VAL A 18 6.34 -22.21 -16.55
CA VAL A 18 5.54 -21.50 -15.53
C VAL A 18 6.41 -21.06 -14.35
N SER A 19 7.33 -21.93 -13.92
CA SER A 19 8.26 -21.59 -12.83
C SER A 19 9.29 -20.53 -13.23
N GLU A 20 9.67 -20.46 -14.50
CA GLU A 20 10.59 -19.44 -15.04
C GLU A 20 9.89 -18.08 -15.07
N VAL A 21 8.67 -18.02 -15.62
CA VAL A 21 7.83 -16.81 -15.62
C VAL A 21 7.58 -16.31 -14.20
N GLY A 22 7.32 -17.21 -13.24
CA GLY A 22 7.15 -16.84 -11.83
C GLY A 22 8.39 -16.16 -11.23
N ARG A 23 9.59 -16.62 -11.61
CA ARG A 23 10.86 -16.04 -11.14
C ARG A 23 11.14 -14.69 -11.78
N ASP A 24 10.87 -14.55 -13.07
CA ASP A 24 11.06 -13.29 -13.79
C ASP A 24 10.11 -12.20 -13.27
N ASN A 25 8.85 -12.54 -13.01
CA ASN A 25 7.89 -11.63 -12.39
C ASN A 25 8.35 -11.17 -11.00
N GLU A 26 8.95 -12.05 -10.22
CA GLU A 26 9.48 -11.69 -8.90
C GLU A 26 10.69 -10.74 -9.01
N ILE A 27 11.57 -10.96 -9.99
CA ILE A 27 12.68 -10.04 -10.28
C ILE A 27 12.15 -8.65 -10.64
N LEU A 28 11.16 -8.57 -11.53
CA LEU A 28 10.54 -7.32 -11.92
C LEU A 28 9.84 -6.63 -10.74
N ARG A 29 9.15 -7.40 -9.89
CA ARG A 29 8.54 -6.90 -8.66
C ARG A 29 9.58 -6.22 -7.76
N ILE A 30 10.67 -6.92 -7.44
CA ILE A 30 11.74 -6.40 -6.57
C ILE A 30 12.36 -5.13 -7.14
N LEU A 31 12.61 -5.08 -8.45
CA LEU A 31 13.21 -3.92 -9.12
C LEU A 31 12.24 -2.74 -9.24
N SER A 32 10.94 -3.01 -9.30
CA SER A 32 9.90 -1.97 -9.30
C SER A 32 9.68 -1.32 -7.94
N CYS A 33 10.09 -1.98 -6.85
CA CYS A 33 9.93 -1.45 -5.49
C CYS A 33 10.75 -0.16 -5.28
N PHE A 34 10.26 0.70 -4.40
CA PHE A 34 10.96 1.93 -4.06
C PHE A 34 12.29 1.62 -3.37
N LYS A 35 13.41 2.11 -3.93
CA LYS A 35 14.79 1.81 -3.47
C LYS A 35 15.05 2.02 -1.97
N LEU A 36 14.30 2.92 -1.33
CA LEU A 36 14.44 3.25 0.09
C LEU A 36 13.52 2.42 1.01
N ASN A 37 12.65 1.57 0.45
CA ASN A 37 11.71 0.76 1.22
C ASN A 37 12.16 -0.71 1.31
N PRO A 38 13.02 -1.07 2.28
CA PRO A 38 13.54 -2.43 2.39
C PRO A 38 12.48 -3.48 2.75
N PHE A 39 11.36 -3.09 3.37
CA PHE A 39 10.25 -4.00 3.68
C PHE A 39 9.57 -4.53 2.41
N GLU A 40 9.41 -3.66 1.41
CA GLU A 40 8.73 -3.98 0.16
C GLU A 40 9.55 -4.94 -0.72
N HIS A 41 10.86 -4.76 -0.75
CA HIS A 41 11.78 -5.67 -1.45
C HIS A 41 11.63 -7.11 -0.92
N LEU A 42 11.49 -7.25 0.41
CA LEU A 42 11.33 -8.55 1.08
C LEU A 42 9.88 -9.04 1.16
N ASN A 43 8.95 -8.34 0.52
CA ASN A 43 7.52 -8.63 0.56
C ASN A 43 6.99 -8.81 1.99
N SER A 44 7.46 -7.95 2.90
CA SER A 44 7.17 -8.02 4.32
C SER A 44 6.42 -6.76 4.76
N PRO A 45 5.40 -6.87 5.62
CA PRO A 45 4.69 -5.69 6.11
C PRO A 45 5.58 -4.90 7.09
N PHE A 46 5.26 -3.62 7.29
CA PHE A 46 6.04 -2.73 8.17
C PHE A 46 6.02 -3.13 9.64
N ASP A 47 5.03 -3.94 10.06
CA ASP A 47 4.88 -4.49 11.42
C ASP A 47 5.58 -5.85 11.60
N SER A 48 6.22 -6.37 10.56
CA SER A 48 6.93 -7.66 10.59
C SER A 48 8.02 -7.70 11.65
N SER A 49 8.24 -8.86 12.27
CA SER A 49 9.38 -9.04 13.19
C SER A 49 10.70 -9.19 12.42
N THR A 50 11.84 -9.00 13.10
CA THR A 50 13.17 -9.30 12.54
C THR A 50 13.30 -10.77 12.12
N ASP A 51 12.57 -11.68 12.77
CA ASP A 51 12.58 -13.09 12.43
C ASP A 51 11.81 -13.38 11.15
N ASP A 52 10.72 -12.65 10.90
CA ASP A 52 9.96 -12.79 9.66
C ASP A 52 10.75 -12.24 8.46
N VAL A 53 11.48 -11.14 8.67
CA VAL A 53 12.47 -10.62 7.69
C VAL A 53 13.50 -11.70 7.34
N LYS A 54 14.08 -12.39 8.33
CA LYS A 54 15.02 -13.50 8.11
C LYS A 54 14.37 -14.66 7.37
N LYS A 55 13.13 -15.02 7.71
CA LYS A 55 12.40 -16.10 7.03
C LYS A 55 12.15 -15.78 5.55
N GLN A 56 11.75 -14.55 5.23
CA GLN A 56 11.52 -14.14 3.84
C GLN A 56 12.83 -14.10 3.05
N TYR A 57 13.90 -13.57 3.64
CA TYR A 57 15.22 -13.57 3.00
C TYR A 57 15.79 -14.97 2.77
N ARG A 58 15.36 -16.02 3.48
CA ARG A 58 15.79 -17.39 3.16
C ARG A 58 15.15 -17.90 1.86
N LYS A 59 13.97 -17.40 1.49
CA LYS A 59 13.17 -17.90 0.36
C LYS A 59 13.44 -17.11 -0.92
N LEU A 60 13.38 -15.78 -0.85
CA LEU A 60 13.41 -14.91 -2.03
C LEU A 60 14.71 -15.00 -2.85
N PRO A 61 15.92 -14.94 -2.26
CA PRO A 61 17.17 -15.00 -3.00
C PRO A 61 17.39 -16.34 -3.71
N LEU A 62 16.80 -17.43 -3.20
CA LEU A 62 16.84 -18.74 -3.88
C LEU A 62 15.95 -18.77 -5.12
N MET A 63 14.87 -17.98 -5.11
CA MET A 63 13.94 -17.85 -6.24
C MET A 63 14.55 -16.98 -7.34
N VAL A 64 15.22 -15.88 -6.99
CA VAL A 64 15.81 -14.92 -7.94
C VAL A 64 17.31 -15.10 -8.17
N HIS A 65 17.87 -16.25 -7.81
CA HIS A 65 19.30 -16.49 -7.92
C HIS A 65 19.77 -16.41 -9.39
N PRO A 66 20.88 -15.71 -9.70
CA PRO A 66 21.35 -15.50 -11.08
C PRO A 66 21.80 -16.80 -11.78
N ASP A 67 22.11 -17.85 -11.03
CA ASP A 67 22.42 -19.19 -11.61
C ASP A 67 21.16 -19.92 -12.11
N LYS A 68 20.02 -19.70 -11.43
CA LYS A 68 18.76 -20.37 -11.78
C LYS A 68 17.96 -19.58 -12.80
N CYS A 69 18.04 -18.25 -12.76
CA CYS A 69 17.25 -17.35 -13.59
C CYS A 69 18.10 -16.79 -14.74
N LYS A 70 17.57 -16.86 -15.97
CA LYS A 70 18.25 -16.32 -17.16
C LYS A 70 18.07 -14.80 -17.33
N HIS A 71 17.26 -14.17 -16.49
CA HIS A 71 16.95 -12.75 -16.58
C HIS A 71 18.20 -11.89 -16.33
N PRO A 72 18.50 -10.90 -17.20
CA PRO A 72 19.73 -10.09 -17.10
C PRO A 72 19.82 -9.30 -15.79
N GLN A 73 18.67 -8.92 -15.21
CA GLN A 73 18.60 -8.15 -13.97
C GLN A 73 18.52 -9.01 -12.69
N ALA A 74 18.64 -10.34 -12.78
CA ALA A 74 18.60 -11.22 -11.61
C ALA A 74 19.66 -10.84 -10.56
N LYS A 75 20.86 -10.46 -11.02
CA LYS A 75 21.95 -9.99 -10.14
C LYS A 75 21.60 -8.70 -9.38
N GLU A 76 20.91 -7.78 -10.05
CA GLU A 76 20.49 -6.51 -9.44
C GLU A 76 19.40 -6.73 -8.40
N ALA A 77 18.38 -7.54 -8.71
CA ALA A 77 17.32 -7.90 -7.77
C ALA A 77 17.88 -8.64 -6.54
N PHE A 78 18.82 -9.56 -6.74
CA PHE A 78 19.49 -10.27 -5.66
C PHE A 78 20.26 -9.30 -4.74
N ALA A 79 21.00 -8.34 -5.32
CA ALA A 79 21.71 -7.32 -4.56
C ALA A 79 20.74 -6.41 -3.77
N ALA A 80 19.59 -6.06 -4.35
CA ALA A 80 18.56 -5.28 -3.68
C ALA A 80 17.98 -6.02 -2.46
N LEU A 81 17.70 -7.34 -2.58
CA LEU A 81 17.28 -8.17 -1.45
C LEU A 81 18.33 -8.22 -0.33
N ALA A 82 19.61 -8.39 -0.68
CA ALA A 82 20.70 -8.44 0.29
C ALA A 82 20.83 -7.12 1.07
N LYS A 83 20.77 -5.99 0.35
CA LYS A 83 20.78 -4.65 0.95
C LYS A 83 19.57 -4.43 1.86
N ALA A 84 18.38 -4.82 1.41
CA ALA A 84 17.15 -4.69 2.18
C ALA A 84 17.23 -5.48 3.50
N GLN A 85 17.75 -6.71 3.46
CA GLN A 85 17.93 -7.52 4.66
C GLN A 85 18.93 -6.87 5.63
N GLN A 86 20.07 -6.39 5.12
CA GLN A 86 21.08 -5.74 5.96
C GLN A 86 20.50 -4.53 6.71
N LEU A 87 19.74 -3.67 6.02
CA LEU A 87 19.09 -2.51 6.63
C LEU A 87 18.03 -2.89 7.67
N LEU A 88 17.26 -3.97 7.44
CA LEU A 88 16.22 -4.39 8.39
C LEU A 88 16.75 -5.19 9.58
N LEU A 89 17.97 -5.73 9.49
CA LEU A 89 18.65 -6.42 10.58
C LEU A 89 19.36 -5.45 11.52
N ASP A 90 19.77 -4.28 11.02
CA ASP A 90 20.30 -3.21 11.85
C ASP A 90 19.16 -2.49 12.60
N PRO A 91 19.14 -2.53 13.95
CA PRO A 91 18.09 -1.87 14.74
C PRO A 91 17.98 -0.37 14.46
N GLN A 92 19.10 0.33 14.24
CA GLN A 92 19.10 1.78 14.06
C GLN A 92 18.48 2.17 12.71
N GLU A 93 18.92 1.53 11.64
CA GLU A 93 18.39 1.74 10.29
C GLU A 93 16.91 1.34 10.21
N ARG A 94 16.56 0.22 10.84
CA ARG A 94 15.17 -0.24 10.91
C ARG A 94 14.27 0.78 11.60
N GLU A 95 14.69 1.29 12.75
CA GLU A 95 13.94 2.31 13.49
C GLU A 95 13.80 3.60 12.66
N TYR A 96 14.88 4.02 12.00
CA TYR A 96 14.86 5.17 11.09
C TYR A 96 13.81 5.00 9.99
N VAL A 97 13.79 3.86 9.29
CA VAL A 97 12.80 3.58 8.22
C VAL A 97 11.38 3.59 8.79
N LEU A 98 11.14 2.99 9.95
CA LEU A 98 9.82 2.94 10.59
C LEU A 98 9.35 4.34 11.04
N SER A 99 10.25 5.15 11.58
CA SER A 99 9.98 6.55 11.94
C SER A 99 9.49 7.34 10.73
N GLN A 100 10.18 7.22 9.59
CA GLN A 100 9.77 7.91 8.36
C GLN A 100 8.40 7.46 7.86
N VAL A 101 8.12 6.15 7.91
CA VAL A 101 6.80 5.60 7.54
C VAL A 101 5.70 6.12 8.47
N ASN A 102 5.97 6.21 9.77
CA ASN A 102 5.01 6.72 10.75
C ASN A 102 4.74 8.21 10.55
N ASN A 103 5.78 9.03 10.40
CA ASN A 103 5.66 10.46 10.13
C ASN A 103 4.82 10.72 8.87
N ALA A 104 5.09 10.00 7.78
CA ALA A 104 4.31 10.09 6.55
C ALA A 104 2.83 9.69 6.74
N LYS A 105 2.58 8.61 7.51
CA LYS A 105 1.21 8.17 7.85
C LYS A 105 0.47 9.22 8.68
N GLU A 106 1.14 9.85 9.63
CA GLU A 106 0.56 10.89 10.48
C GLU A 106 0.21 12.15 9.70
N GLU A 107 1.10 12.62 8.83
CA GLU A 107 0.85 13.77 7.98
C GLU A 107 -0.38 13.55 7.08
N LEU A 108 -0.47 12.36 6.49
CA LEU A 108 -1.60 11.97 5.65
C LEU A 108 -2.91 11.89 6.45
N ARG A 109 -2.88 11.35 7.67
CA ARG A 109 -4.03 11.35 8.60
C ARG A 109 -4.46 12.77 8.96
N ALA A 110 -3.52 13.67 9.23
CA ALA A 110 -3.81 15.07 9.55
C ALA A 110 -4.44 15.81 8.36
N LYS A 111 -3.91 15.61 7.15
CA LYS A 111 -4.48 16.17 5.90
C LYS A 111 -5.90 15.68 5.68
N ARG A 112 -6.15 14.37 5.80
CA ARG A 112 -7.49 13.77 5.67
C ARG A 112 -8.48 14.35 6.69
N LYS A 113 -8.07 14.52 7.96
CA LYS A 113 -8.92 15.12 9.00
C LYS A 113 -9.26 16.59 8.70
N LYS A 114 -8.31 17.37 8.17
CA LYS A 114 -8.56 18.77 7.76
C LYS A 114 -9.52 18.84 6.58
N GLN A 115 -9.36 17.96 5.59
CA GLN A 115 -10.24 17.89 4.42
C GLN A 115 -11.68 17.54 4.83
N LEU A 116 -11.86 16.51 5.66
CA LEU A 116 -13.19 16.16 6.18
C LEU A 116 -13.85 17.29 6.96
N LYS A 117 -13.07 18.08 7.73
CA LYS A 117 -13.61 19.26 8.41
C LYS A 117 -14.03 20.35 7.42
N LYS A 118 -13.26 20.56 6.36
CA LYS A 118 -13.59 21.51 5.29
C LYS A 118 -14.86 21.06 4.55
N ASP A 119 -14.92 19.80 4.16
CA ASP A 119 -16.06 19.22 3.42
C ASP A 119 -17.33 19.22 4.28
N ASN A 120 -17.22 18.92 5.57
CA ASN A 120 -18.33 19.05 6.52
C ASN A 120 -18.75 20.51 6.73
N ALA A 121 -17.80 21.44 6.86
CA ALA A 121 -18.11 22.87 6.98
C ALA A 121 -18.77 23.43 5.72
N SER A 122 -18.35 22.99 4.52
CA SER A 122 -19.01 23.38 3.27
C SER A 122 -20.40 22.76 3.14
N ASN A 123 -20.61 21.51 3.58
CA ASN A 123 -21.93 20.88 3.60
C ASN A 123 -22.89 21.56 4.58
N ILE A 124 -22.39 22.03 5.73
CA ILE A 124 -23.18 22.83 6.68
C ILE A 124 -23.46 24.20 6.07
N ASN A 125 -22.47 24.88 5.48
CA ASN A 125 -22.70 26.20 4.87
C ASN A 125 -23.68 26.17 3.68
N SER A 126 -23.76 25.07 2.92
CA SER A 126 -24.81 24.89 1.88
C SER A 126 -26.17 24.46 2.43
N LEU A 127 -26.26 24.10 3.72
CA LEU A 127 -27.54 23.85 4.42
C LEU A 127 -28.05 25.11 5.13
N VAL A 128 -27.23 26.16 5.19
CA VAL A 128 -27.62 27.50 5.64
C VAL A 128 -27.64 28.42 4.42
N ASP A 129 -28.44 28.05 3.41
CA ASP A 129 -28.88 29.04 2.44
C ASP A 129 -29.96 29.89 3.12
N GLU A 130 -29.63 31.17 3.25
CA GLU A 130 -30.51 32.28 3.58
C GLU A 130 -31.75 32.26 2.67
N ASP A 131 -32.94 32.51 3.24
CA ASP A 131 -34.31 32.44 2.67
C ASP A 131 -35.01 31.08 2.98
N ASP A 132 -35.94 30.95 3.92
CA ASP A 132 -37.03 31.82 4.35
C ASP A 132 -37.42 31.40 5.78
N PHE A 133 -37.40 32.27 6.79
CA PHE A 133 -38.47 32.35 7.81
C PHE A 133 -38.23 33.51 8.79
N ILE A 134 -39.00 34.58 8.62
CA ILE A 134 -39.12 35.65 9.63
C ILE A 134 -40.26 35.27 10.58
N PHE A 135 -39.95 35.09 11.85
CA PHE A 135 -40.93 34.99 12.93
C PHE A 135 -41.40 36.40 13.28
N ILE A 136 -42.62 36.78 12.87
CA ILE A 136 -43.24 38.03 13.29
C ILE A 136 -44.05 37.75 14.56
N SER A 137 -43.65 38.35 15.68
CA SER A 137 -44.41 38.31 16.93
C SER A 137 -45.63 39.25 16.82
N SER A 138 -46.85 38.72 16.97
CA SER A 138 -48.05 39.54 17.12
C SER A 138 -48.00 40.31 18.45
N SER A 139 -48.61 41.50 18.51
CA SER A 139 -48.67 42.40 19.68
C SER A 139 -49.25 41.77 20.96
N ASP A 140 -49.86 40.60 20.83
CA ASP A 140 -50.61 39.93 21.88
C ASP A 140 -49.73 38.92 22.64
N GLY A 141 -48.47 38.73 22.22
CA GLY A 141 -47.43 37.99 22.95
C GLY A 141 -47.58 36.47 22.98
N VAL A 142 -48.59 35.88 22.33
CA VAL A 142 -48.92 34.44 22.46
C VAL A 142 -48.98 33.70 21.12
N THR A 143 -48.90 34.39 19.97
CA THR A 143 -49.03 33.75 18.64
C THR A 143 -47.92 34.18 17.67
N TYR A 144 -47.40 33.19 16.94
CA TYR A 144 -46.39 33.37 15.89
C TYR A 144 -46.96 32.87 14.56
N PHE A 145 -46.91 33.69 13.51
CA PHE A 145 -47.35 33.31 12.16
C PHE A 145 -46.15 33.21 11.22
N MET A 146 -46.07 32.07 10.53
CA MET A 146 -45.16 31.82 9.40
C MET A 146 -45.76 32.47 8.14
N ALA A 147 -45.22 33.60 7.69
CA ALA A 147 -45.63 34.23 6.44
C ALA A 147 -44.52 34.09 5.38
N ARG A 148 -44.87 33.53 4.22
CA ARG A 148 -44.02 33.42 3.04
C ARG A 148 -44.36 34.57 2.08
N LEU A 149 -43.38 35.35 1.65
CA LEU A 149 -43.58 36.35 0.59
C LEU A 149 -43.92 35.61 -0.70
N LEU A 150 -45.15 35.77 -1.21
CA LEU A 150 -45.53 35.36 -2.54
C LEU A 150 -45.57 36.62 -3.43
N PHE A 151 -44.67 36.68 -4.41
CA PHE A 151 -44.89 37.44 -5.64
C PHE A 151 -45.82 36.65 -6.57
#